data_AF-A0A2G6R2P9-F1
#
_entry.id   AF-A0A2G6R2P9-F1
#
_cell.length_a   1.000
_cell.length_b   1.000
_cell.length_c   1.000
_cell.angle_alpha   90.00
_cell.angle_beta   90.00
_cell.angle_gamma   90.00
#
_symmetry.space_group_name_H-M   'P 1'
#
loop_
_entity.id
_entity.type
_entity.pdbx_description
1 polymer ?
#
loop_
_entity_poly.entity_id
_entity_poly.type
_entity_poly.pdbx_seq_one_letter_code
_entity_poly.pdbx_strand_id
1 'polypeptide(L)' 'RGKVKARVETRGRNRPSRGLVFVPWFDEKVFINKVCLDATCPQSKQTDFKKCAVKIYKA' A
#
# COMPACT_ATOMS: atom_id res chain seq x y z
N ARG A 1 5.91 11.19 -3.97
CA ARG A 1 5.40 9.79 -4.03
C ARG A 1 4.47 9.65 -5.23
N GLY A 2 4.35 8.44 -5.76
CA GLY A 2 3.59 8.15 -6.97
C GLY A 2 2.14 7.75 -6.71
N LYS A 3 1.50 7.27 -7.78
CA LYS A 3 0.15 6.71 -7.78
C LYS A 3 0.16 5.36 -8.51
N VAL A 4 -0.75 4.47 -8.16
CA VAL A 4 -0.96 3.19 -8.85
C VAL A 4 -2.44 3.00 -9.14
N LYS A 5 -2.75 2.21 -10.16
CA LYS A 5 -4.12 1.80 -10.49
C LYS A 5 -4.28 0.33 -10.11
N ALA A 6 -5.27 0.03 -9.28
CA ALA A 6 -5.58 -1.31 -8.83
C ALA A 6 -7.09 -1.56 -8.90
N ARG A 7 -7.50 -2.83 -8.92
CA ARG A 7 -8.92 -3.21 -8.80
C ARG A 7 -9.33 -3.26 -7.33
N VAL A 8 -10.57 -2.86 -7.05
CA VAL A 8 -11.14 -2.90 -5.70
C VAL A 8 -11.72 -4.29 -5.44
N GLU A 9 -11.29 -4.93 -4.36
CA GLU A 9 -11.80 -6.21 -3.89
C GLU A 9 -12.36 -6.03 -2.46
N THR A 10 -13.58 -6.48 -2.21
CA THR A 10 -14.28 -6.29 -0.92
C THR A 10 -14.74 -7.60 -0.27
N ARG A 11 -14.69 -8.71 -1.00
CA ARG A 11 -15.13 -10.03 -0.54
C ARG A 11 -13.99 -11.06 -0.51
N GLY A 12 -12.75 -10.60 -0.67
CA GLY A 12 -11.56 -11.42 -0.63
C GLY A 12 -11.19 -11.94 0.77
N ARG A 13 -10.04 -12.64 0.84
CA ARG A 13 -9.50 -13.24 2.07
C ARG A 13 -9.13 -12.19 3.13
N ASN A 14 -8.61 -11.05 2.69
CA ASN A 14 -8.17 -9.99 3.59
C ASN A 14 -9.35 -9.08 3.93
N ARG A 15 -9.60 -8.90 5.23
CA ARG A 15 -10.69 -8.06 5.77
C ARG A 15 -10.11 -6.94 6.63
N PRO A 16 -9.56 -5.88 6.01
CA PRO A 16 -9.04 -4.74 6.77
C PRO A 16 -10.18 -3.98 7.47
N SER A 17 -9.87 -3.33 8.59
CA SER A 17 -10.80 -2.45 9.28
C SER A 17 -11.14 -1.21 8.44
N ARG A 18 -12.26 -0.55 8.77
CA ARG A 18 -12.68 0.67 8.06
C ARG A 18 -11.59 1.74 8.14
N GLY A 19 -11.19 2.30 7.00
CA GLY A 19 -10.13 3.29 6.89
C GLY A 19 -8.74 2.73 6.58
N LEU A 20 -8.57 1.40 6.60
CA LEU A 20 -7.34 0.72 6.22
C LEU A 20 -7.54 -0.02 4.89
N VAL A 21 -6.49 -0.02 4.06
CA VAL A 21 -6.46 -0.80 2.82
C VAL A 21 -5.24 -1.71 2.78
N PHE A 22 -5.42 -2.88 2.19
CA PHE A 22 -4.35 -3.83 1.94
C PHE A 22 -4.13 -3.95 0.44
N VAL A 23 -2.88 -3.81 0.01
CA VAL A 23 -2.47 -4.00 -1.38
C VAL A 23 -1.27 -4.96 -1.41
N PRO A 24 -1.35 -6.08 -2.14
CA PRO A 24 -0.21 -6.95 -2.32
C PRO A 24 0.83 -6.32 -3.27
N TRP A 25 2.08 -6.76 -3.17
CA TRP A 25 3.20 -6.22 -3.96
C TRP A 25 3.70 -7.16 -5.06
N PHE A 26 3.09 -8.35 -5.21
CA PHE A 26 3.54 -9.36 -6.18
C PHE A 26 3.19 -9.02 -7.63
N ASP A 27 2.24 -8.12 -7.87
CA ASP A 27 1.78 -7.78 -9.22
C ASP A 27 2.67 -6.67 -9.81
N GLU A 28 3.51 -7.02 -10.79
CA GLU A 28 4.39 -6.07 -11.47
C GLU A 28 3.61 -4.97 -12.23
N LYS A 29 2.36 -5.21 -12.61
CA LYS A 29 1.49 -4.19 -13.23
C LYS A 29 1.03 -3.15 -12.20
N VAL A 30 1.05 -3.50 -10.91
CA VAL A 30 0.65 -2.64 -9.79
C VAL A 30 1.82 -2.46 -8.83
N PHE A 31 2.82 -1.69 -9.26
CA PHE A 31 4.03 -1.47 -8.47
C PHE A 31 3.80 -0.54 -7.26
N ILE A 32 3.22 -1.10 -6.18
CA ILE A 32 2.75 -0.39 -4.99
C ILE A 32 3.86 0.36 -4.24
N ASN A 33 5.10 -0.09 -4.36
CA ASN A 33 6.26 0.55 -3.74
C ASN A 33 6.45 2.02 -4.20
N LYS A 34 5.88 2.44 -5.34
CA LYS A 34 5.84 3.86 -5.75
C LYS A 34 5.05 4.74 -4.77
N VAL A 35 4.11 4.16 -4.03
CA VAL A 35 3.25 4.85 -3.05
C VAL A 35 3.85 4.81 -1.65
N CYS A 36 4.57 3.74 -1.30
CA CYS A 36 5.13 3.52 0.03
C CYS A 36 6.05 4.66 0.49
N LEU A 37 6.10 4.84 1.81
CA LEU A 37 7.00 5.77 2.48
C LEU A 37 8.38 5.11 2.67
N ASP A 38 9.43 5.83 2.30
CA ASP A 38 10.84 5.48 2.44
C ASP A 38 11.40 5.80 3.84
N ALA A 39 10.53 5.80 4.86
CA ALA A 39 10.94 6.00 6.25
C ALA A 39 11.49 4.68 6.80
N THR A 40 12.65 4.78 7.45
CA THR A 40 13.35 3.67 8.05
C THR A 40 13.42 3.80 9.56
N CYS A 41 13.52 2.68 10.27
CA CYS A 41 13.82 2.69 11.70
C CYS A 41 15.22 3.29 11.94
N PRO A 42 15.39 4.29 12.84
CA PRO A 42 16.69 4.93 13.08
C PRO A 42 17.80 3.97 13.55
N GLN A 43 17.43 2.85 14.17
CA GLN A 43 18.38 1.85 14.66
C GLN A 43 18.70 0.78 13.61
N SER A 44 17.68 0.13 13.06
CA SER A 44 17.88 -1.03 12.16
C SER A 44 18.02 -0.65 10.68
N LYS A 45 17.71 0.59 10.31
CA LYS A 45 17.65 1.08 8.92
C LYS A 45 16.65 0.32 8.03
N GLN A 46 15.76 -0.50 8.62
CA GLN A 46 14.73 -1.23 7.89
C GLN A 46 13.54 -0.31 7.56
N THR A 47 13.09 -0.33 6.29
CA THR A 47 11.96 0.48 5.81
C THR A 47 10.62 -0.04 6.31
N ASP A 48 9.73 0.88 6.68
CA ASP A 48 8.35 0.57 7.03
C ASP A 48 7.44 0.55 5.79
N PHE A 49 7.17 -0.65 5.28
CA PHE A 49 6.22 -0.86 4.19
C PHE A 49 4.77 -1.12 4.66
N LYS A 50 4.53 -1.19 5.98
CA LYS A 50 3.25 -1.66 6.52
C LYS A 50 2.27 -0.52 6.78
N LYS A 51 2.72 0.73 6.85
CA LYS A 51 1.84 1.90 7.03
C LYS A 51 2.31 3.11 6.23
N CYS A 52 1.37 3.72 5.53
CA CYS A 52 1.52 5.04 4.93
C CYS A 52 0.13 5.66 4.70
N ALA A 53 0.05 6.99 4.66
CA ALA A 53 -1.18 7.69 4.33
C ALA A 53 -1.43 7.67 2.82
N VAL A 54 -2.64 7.29 2.41
CA VAL A 54 -3.04 7.21 1.00
C VAL A 54 -4.41 7.84 0.78
N LYS A 55 -4.66 8.33 -0.43
CA LYS A 55 -5.97 8.81 -0.88
C LYS A 55 -6.46 7.94 -2.04
N ILE A 56 -7.68 7.43 -1.93
CA ILE A 56 -8.33 6.62 -2.97
C ILE A 56 -9.30 7.53 -3.72
N TYR A 57 -9.29 7.44 -5.04
CA TYR A 57 -10.18 8.17 -5.93
C TYR A 57 -10.50 7.31 -7.15
N LYS A 58 -11.63 7.59 -7.81
CA LYS A 58 -12.03 6.87 -9.03
C LYS A 58 -11.07 7.24 -10.17
N ALA A 59 -10.71 6.24 -10.98
CA ALA A 59 -9.81 6.40 -12.12
C ALA A 59 -10.50 7.10 -13.30
#